data_AF-A0A3D6BSX5-F1
#
_entry.id   AF-A0A3D6BSX5-F1
#
_cell.length_a   1.000
_cell.length_b   1.000
_cell.length_c   1.000
_cell.angle_alpha   90.00
_cell.angle_beta   90.00
_cell.angle_gamma   90.00
#
_symmetry.space_group_name_H-M   'P 1'
#
loop_
_entity.id
_entity.type
_entity.pdbx_description
1 polymer ?
#
loop_
_entity_poly.entity_id
_entity_poly.type
_entity_poly.pdbx_seq_one_letter_code
_entity_poly.pdbx_strand_id
1 'polypeptide(L)'
;QKKNNVNKFFVTENILPQTLSLLQTRANPIGIELVVGNEDTFDFSTDYFGAILQYPGKNGQVTDIKNFIEKANASQIKVAVSADILSLVMLEAPGKFGADVVVGTTQRFGIPMGYGGPHAAFFATKEAYKRDIPGRIIGVTKDVNGNRALRMALQTREQHIKRDKATSNICTAQVLLAVMAGMYAVYHGPKGLTFIANKVHNTAVAISNNIEKLGYKQNNTSFFDTLSITAEASKIKSIAEKHQVNFFYPDANTVTLSINETTNLKDANDIVAIFAEAAGKDTIAITTLETSNYIPESLQRTSDFLSLDIFNS
;
A
#
# COMPACT_ATOMS: atom_id res chain seq x y z
N GLN A 1 25.39 -2.30 -7.78
CA GLN A 1 26.34 -2.66 -8.86
C GLN A 1 25.53 -3.11 -10.06
N LYS A 2 25.90 -2.69 -11.27
CA LYS A 2 25.28 -3.20 -12.51
C LYS A 2 25.77 -4.64 -12.70
N LYS A 3 24.89 -5.63 -12.56
CA LYS A 3 25.22 -7.03 -12.87
C LYS A 3 25.18 -7.18 -14.40
N ASN A 4 26.24 -7.68 -15.03
CA ASN A 4 26.26 -7.90 -16.48
C ASN A 4 25.28 -9.02 -16.84
N ASN A 5 24.52 -8.86 -17.92
CA ASN A 5 23.57 -9.84 -18.45
C ASN A 5 22.42 -10.25 -17.50
N VAL A 6 22.08 -9.42 -16.52
CA VAL A 6 20.95 -9.63 -15.60
C VAL A 6 19.84 -8.64 -15.96
N ASN A 7 18.73 -9.14 -16.49
CA ASN A 7 17.60 -8.33 -16.96
C ASN A 7 16.24 -8.77 -16.39
N LYS A 8 16.17 -9.80 -15.52
CA LYS A 8 14.92 -10.22 -14.90
C LYS A 8 14.59 -9.38 -13.67
N PHE A 9 13.31 -9.05 -13.55
CA PHE A 9 12.73 -8.35 -12.41
C PHE A 9 11.48 -9.10 -11.94
N PHE A 10 11.51 -9.57 -10.70
CA PHE A 10 10.39 -10.30 -10.13
C PHE A 10 9.25 -9.34 -9.76
N VAL A 11 8.02 -9.74 -10.06
CA VAL A 11 6.80 -9.03 -9.67
C VAL A 11 5.89 -10.02 -8.95
N THR A 12 5.54 -9.74 -7.69
CA THR A 12 4.57 -10.58 -6.99
C THR A 12 3.24 -10.65 -7.78
N GLU A 13 2.64 -11.84 -7.86
CA GLU A 13 1.29 -12.01 -8.41
C GLU A 13 0.22 -11.25 -7.60
N ASN A 14 0.56 -10.85 -6.37
CA ASN A 14 -0.29 -10.02 -5.50
C ASN A 14 -0.24 -8.52 -5.84
N ILE A 15 0.51 -8.11 -6.86
CA ILE A 15 0.59 -6.71 -7.29
C ILE A 15 -0.76 -6.23 -7.85
N LEU A 16 -1.06 -4.94 -7.68
CA LEU A 16 -2.25 -4.36 -8.30
C LEU A 16 -2.15 -4.41 -9.84
N PRO A 17 -3.22 -4.75 -10.56
CA PRO A 17 -3.17 -4.98 -12.01
C PRO A 17 -2.74 -3.75 -12.81
N GLN A 18 -3.16 -2.55 -12.40
CA GLN A 18 -2.72 -1.29 -13.01
C GLN A 18 -1.24 -1.00 -12.75
N THR A 19 -0.71 -1.43 -11.60
CA THR A 19 0.74 -1.32 -11.30
C THR A 19 1.53 -2.27 -12.20
N LEU A 20 1.07 -3.52 -12.38
CA LEU A 20 1.68 -4.45 -13.33
C LEU A 20 1.66 -3.89 -14.75
N SER A 21 0.54 -3.35 -15.20
CA SER A 21 0.43 -2.73 -16.53
C SER A 21 1.43 -1.59 -16.73
N LEU A 22 1.62 -0.74 -15.72
CA LEU A 22 2.60 0.34 -15.77
C LEU A 22 4.04 -0.19 -15.80
N LEU A 23 4.35 -1.21 -14.99
CA LEU A 23 5.66 -1.86 -14.98
C LEU A 23 5.97 -2.45 -16.36
N GLN A 24 5.04 -3.19 -16.96
CA GLN A 24 5.19 -3.76 -18.31
C GLN A 24 5.46 -2.66 -19.34
N THR A 25 4.67 -1.59 -19.31
CA THR A 25 4.82 -0.45 -20.22
C THR A 25 6.21 0.20 -20.10
N ARG A 26 6.77 0.28 -18.89
CA ARG A 26 8.10 0.86 -18.63
C ARG A 26 9.25 -0.10 -18.90
N ALA A 27 9.06 -1.39 -18.67
CA ALA A 27 10.07 -2.44 -18.83
C ALA A 27 10.34 -2.78 -20.30
N ASN A 28 9.28 -2.88 -21.11
CA ASN A 28 9.34 -3.27 -22.53
C ASN A 28 10.38 -2.47 -23.35
N PRO A 29 10.38 -1.12 -23.38
CA PRO A 29 11.30 -0.36 -24.24
C PRO A 29 12.77 -0.43 -23.81
N ILE A 30 13.06 -0.90 -22.60
CA ILE A 30 14.42 -0.97 -22.05
C ILE A 30 14.90 -2.42 -21.85
N GLY A 31 14.13 -3.41 -22.31
CA GLY A 31 14.52 -4.82 -22.34
C GLY A 31 14.56 -5.51 -20.97
N ILE A 32 13.81 -5.00 -19.99
CA ILE A 32 13.63 -5.68 -18.69
C ILE A 32 12.57 -6.77 -18.85
N GLU A 33 12.91 -8.00 -18.44
CA GLU A 33 11.98 -9.12 -18.38
C GLU A 33 11.26 -9.12 -17.03
N LEU A 34 9.95 -8.91 -17.04
CA LEU A 34 9.14 -9.03 -15.83
C LEU A 34 8.69 -10.48 -15.65
N VAL A 35 9.06 -11.07 -14.51
CA VAL A 35 8.60 -12.41 -14.14
C VAL A 35 7.56 -12.27 -13.04
N VAL A 36 6.30 -12.48 -13.40
CA VAL A 36 5.19 -12.47 -12.44
C VAL A 36 5.10 -13.84 -11.79
N GLY A 37 5.06 -13.91 -10.46
CA GLY A 37 4.96 -15.19 -9.77
C GLY A 37 4.65 -15.10 -8.29
N ASN A 38 4.55 -16.28 -7.67
CA ASN A 38 4.30 -16.42 -6.25
C ASN A 38 5.58 -16.24 -5.43
N GLU A 39 5.48 -15.48 -4.34
CA GLU A 39 6.58 -15.13 -3.43
C GLU A 39 7.22 -16.37 -2.76
N ASP A 40 6.43 -17.40 -2.45
CA ASP A 40 6.87 -18.60 -1.73
C ASP A 40 7.71 -19.53 -2.60
N THR A 41 7.48 -19.51 -3.91
CA THR A 41 8.17 -20.36 -4.90
C THR A 41 9.28 -19.65 -5.64
N PHE A 42 9.54 -18.38 -5.32
CA PHE A 42 10.59 -17.59 -5.98
C PHE A 42 11.97 -18.19 -5.69
N ASP A 43 12.79 -18.39 -6.73
CA ASP A 43 14.05 -19.13 -6.64
C ASP A 43 15.26 -18.29 -6.19
N PHE A 44 15.10 -16.96 -6.10
CA PHE A 44 16.16 -16.01 -5.76
C PHE A 44 17.45 -16.17 -6.61
N SER A 45 17.33 -16.67 -7.84
CA SER A 45 18.47 -16.89 -8.73
C SER A 45 19.19 -15.58 -9.09
N THR A 46 20.44 -15.71 -9.53
CA THR A 46 21.29 -14.57 -9.87
C THR A 46 20.84 -13.80 -11.11
N ASP A 47 19.88 -14.33 -11.86
CA ASP A 47 19.27 -13.72 -13.05
C ASP A 47 18.38 -12.51 -12.71
N TYR A 48 18.01 -12.35 -11.43
CA TYR A 48 17.20 -11.24 -10.96
C TYR A 48 18.07 -10.09 -10.42
N PHE A 49 17.78 -8.86 -10.87
CA PHE A 49 18.39 -7.66 -10.29
C PHE A 49 17.50 -7.01 -9.23
N GLY A 50 16.19 -7.24 -9.29
CA GLY A 50 15.25 -6.71 -8.33
C GLY A 50 13.92 -7.46 -8.29
N ALA A 51 13.14 -7.13 -7.27
CA ALA A 51 11.82 -7.65 -7.00
C ALA A 51 10.91 -6.51 -6.53
N ILE A 52 9.61 -6.58 -6.84
CA ILE A 52 8.58 -5.74 -6.22
C ILE A 52 7.52 -6.59 -5.52
N LEU A 53 7.23 -6.22 -4.27
CA LEU A 53 6.15 -6.78 -3.45
C LEU A 53 5.02 -5.76 -3.27
N GLN A 54 3.84 -6.22 -2.86
CA GLN A 54 2.65 -5.42 -2.58
C GLN A 54 2.20 -5.69 -1.14
N TYR A 55 2.07 -4.64 -0.31
CA TYR A 55 1.93 -4.78 1.13
C TYR A 55 0.89 -3.81 1.72
N PRO A 56 -0.35 -4.27 2.03
CA PRO A 56 -0.91 -5.62 1.79
C PRO A 56 -1.10 -5.91 0.29
N GLY A 57 -1.31 -7.19 -0.05
CA GLY A 57 -1.54 -7.68 -1.41
C GLY A 57 -2.87 -7.18 -2.02
N LYS A 58 -3.03 -7.31 -3.34
CA LYS A 58 -4.22 -6.82 -4.10
C LYS A 58 -5.58 -7.32 -3.59
N ASN A 59 -5.60 -8.48 -2.93
CA ASN A 59 -6.80 -9.08 -2.34
C ASN A 59 -6.88 -8.90 -0.81
N GLY A 60 -5.96 -8.14 -0.22
CA GLY A 60 -5.90 -7.84 1.21
C GLY A 60 -4.97 -8.72 2.05
N GLN A 61 -4.51 -9.87 1.50
CA GLN A 61 -3.58 -10.75 2.20
C GLN A 61 -2.30 -10.01 2.58
N VAL A 62 -1.92 -10.09 3.84
CA VAL A 62 -0.61 -9.68 4.34
C VAL A 62 0.33 -10.88 4.26
N THR A 63 1.34 -10.80 3.39
CA THR A 63 2.36 -11.85 3.23
C THR A 63 3.59 -11.59 4.11
N ASP A 64 4.42 -12.61 4.29
CA ASP A 64 5.67 -12.52 5.04
C ASP A 64 6.78 -11.85 4.21
N ILE A 65 6.63 -10.54 4.02
CA ILE A 65 7.60 -9.73 3.28
C ILE A 65 8.98 -9.72 3.94
N LYS A 66 9.07 -9.97 5.27
CA LYS A 66 10.33 -9.95 6.01
C LYS A 66 11.25 -11.06 5.51
N ASN A 67 10.77 -12.30 5.54
CA ASN A 67 11.56 -13.44 5.10
C ASN A 67 11.91 -13.36 3.60
N PHE A 68 11.01 -12.85 2.76
CA PHE A 68 11.32 -12.60 1.35
C PHE A 68 12.46 -11.59 1.17
N ILE A 69 12.37 -10.44 1.85
CA ILE A 69 13.37 -9.37 1.75
C ILE A 69 14.74 -9.85 2.24
N GLU A 70 14.80 -10.62 3.34
CA GLU A 70 16.04 -11.18 3.85
C GLU A 70 16.73 -12.10 2.83
N LYS A 71 15.97 -13.04 2.22
CA LYS A 71 16.49 -13.95 1.17
C LYS A 71 16.93 -13.21 -0.10
N ALA A 72 16.15 -12.23 -0.54
CA ALA A 72 16.49 -11.40 -1.71
C ALA A 72 17.78 -10.61 -1.48
N ASN A 73 17.91 -9.97 -0.32
CA ASN A 73 19.11 -9.22 0.05
C ASN A 73 20.35 -10.12 0.13
N ALA A 74 20.23 -11.33 0.69
CA ALA A 74 21.32 -12.31 0.71
C ALA A 74 21.79 -12.68 -0.72
N SER A 75 20.87 -12.72 -1.67
CA SER A 75 21.12 -13.01 -3.10
C SER A 75 21.47 -11.76 -3.93
N GLN A 76 21.69 -10.62 -3.29
CA GLN A 76 21.96 -9.33 -3.94
C GLN A 76 20.87 -8.90 -4.93
N ILE A 77 19.61 -9.21 -4.63
CA ILE A 77 18.41 -8.78 -5.36
C ILE A 77 17.81 -7.59 -4.61
N LYS A 78 17.58 -6.47 -5.30
CA LYS A 78 17.02 -5.27 -4.67
C LYS A 78 15.51 -5.37 -4.52
N VAL A 79 14.98 -5.03 -3.35
CA VAL A 79 13.53 -5.17 -3.10
C VAL A 79 12.86 -3.80 -3.00
N ALA A 80 11.88 -3.60 -3.88
CA ALA A 80 10.89 -2.54 -3.77
C ALA A 80 9.62 -3.08 -3.12
N VAL A 81 8.95 -2.28 -2.30
CA VAL A 81 7.64 -2.62 -1.72
C VAL A 81 6.65 -1.51 -2.03
N SER A 82 5.56 -1.86 -2.73
CA SER A 82 4.39 -1.02 -2.91
C SER A 82 3.48 -1.17 -1.69
N ALA A 83 3.46 -0.17 -0.81
CA ALA A 83 2.79 -0.24 0.49
C ALA A 83 1.66 0.79 0.63
N ASP A 84 0.61 0.40 1.35
CA ASP A 84 -0.45 1.33 1.78
C ASP A 84 0.01 2.14 3.00
N ILE A 85 -0.06 3.47 2.93
CA ILE A 85 0.50 4.32 3.97
C ILE A 85 -0.27 4.24 5.31
N LEU A 86 -1.57 3.93 5.29
CA LEU A 86 -2.36 3.79 6.51
C LEU A 86 -2.15 2.42 7.14
N SER A 87 -2.05 1.36 6.34
CA SER A 87 -1.76 0.02 6.86
C SER A 87 -0.42 -0.02 7.60
N LEU A 88 0.56 0.77 7.14
CA LEU A 88 1.86 0.92 7.82
C LEU A 88 1.79 1.61 9.18
N VAL A 89 0.63 2.09 9.63
CA VAL A 89 0.44 2.50 11.02
C VAL A 89 0.38 1.28 11.95
N MET A 90 -0.16 0.16 11.47
CA MET A 90 -0.28 -1.10 12.22
C MET A 90 0.72 -2.17 11.78
N LEU A 91 1.14 -2.15 10.52
CA LEU A 91 2.14 -3.03 9.94
C LEU A 91 3.53 -2.41 10.05
N GLU A 92 4.54 -3.22 10.37
CA GLU A 92 5.91 -2.74 10.47
C GLU A 92 6.42 -2.22 9.11
N ALA A 93 7.18 -1.13 9.15
CA ALA A 93 7.61 -0.46 7.93
C ALA A 93 8.57 -1.37 7.13
N PRO A 94 8.40 -1.55 5.80
CA PRO A 94 9.26 -2.42 5.00
C PRO A 94 10.75 -2.08 5.08
N GLY A 95 11.09 -0.81 5.33
CA GLY A 95 12.47 -0.38 5.55
C GLY A 95 13.14 -1.02 6.78
N LYS A 96 12.37 -1.40 7.82
CA LYS A 96 12.87 -2.14 9.00
C LYS A 96 13.24 -3.57 8.66
N PHE A 97 12.61 -4.16 7.64
CA PHE A 97 12.96 -5.47 7.10
C PHE A 97 14.07 -5.42 6.05
N GLY A 98 14.56 -4.22 5.71
CA GLY A 98 15.68 -4.04 4.78
C GLY A 98 15.30 -3.79 3.33
N ALA A 99 14.02 -3.47 3.04
CA ALA A 99 13.61 -3.04 1.70
C ALA A 99 14.48 -1.88 1.19
N ASP A 100 14.84 -1.90 -0.10
CA ASP A 100 15.66 -0.86 -0.71
C ASP A 100 14.84 0.36 -1.13
N VAL A 101 13.59 0.13 -1.55
CA VAL A 101 12.65 1.16 -2.00
C VAL A 101 11.27 0.86 -1.43
N VAL A 102 10.55 1.88 -0.97
CA VAL A 102 9.13 1.77 -0.61
C VAL A 102 8.37 2.84 -1.38
N VAL A 103 7.33 2.43 -2.09
CA VAL A 103 6.47 3.31 -2.89
C VAL A 103 5.02 3.11 -2.50
N GLY A 104 4.16 4.03 -2.88
CA GLY A 104 2.71 3.90 -2.69
C GLY A 104 2.02 5.22 -2.91
N THR A 105 0.75 5.30 -2.51
CA THR A 105 -0.05 6.53 -2.59
C THR A 105 -0.29 7.11 -1.20
N THR A 106 -0.34 8.43 -1.11
CA THR A 106 -0.78 9.13 0.10
C THR A 106 -2.25 9.56 0.03
N GLN A 107 -3.02 9.05 -0.94
CA GLN A 107 -4.39 9.48 -1.19
C GLN A 107 -5.28 9.40 0.06
N ARG A 108 -5.23 8.27 0.77
CA ARG A 108 -6.07 8.05 1.95
C ARG A 108 -5.65 8.88 3.18
N PHE A 109 -4.63 9.72 3.06
CA PHE A 109 -4.33 10.78 4.01
C PHE A 109 -5.01 12.08 3.58
N GLY A 110 -6.34 12.09 3.68
CA GLY A 110 -7.16 13.30 3.54
C GLY A 110 -7.36 13.83 2.11
N ILE A 111 -7.11 13.03 1.07
CA ILE A 111 -7.32 13.46 -0.33
C ILE A 111 -8.56 12.76 -0.90
N PRO A 112 -9.47 13.46 -1.60
CA PRO A 112 -10.63 12.83 -2.24
C PRO A 112 -10.25 11.76 -3.29
N MET A 113 -11.14 10.79 -3.52
CA MET A 113 -10.95 9.74 -4.54
C MET A 113 -10.67 10.32 -5.94
N GLY A 114 -11.32 11.44 -6.30
CA GLY A 114 -11.05 12.18 -7.53
C GLY A 114 -11.20 11.37 -8.82
N TYR A 115 -11.96 10.26 -8.80
CA TYR A 115 -12.08 9.31 -9.90
C TYR A 115 -10.72 8.94 -10.54
N GLY A 116 -9.67 8.82 -9.71
CA GLY A 116 -8.32 8.46 -10.12
C GLY A 116 -7.24 9.48 -9.77
N GLY A 117 -7.58 10.74 -9.46
CA GLY A 117 -6.59 11.71 -9.01
C GLY A 117 -7.06 13.17 -9.03
N PRO A 118 -6.14 14.11 -8.78
CA PRO A 118 -4.71 13.90 -8.54
C PRO A 118 -4.41 13.41 -7.11
N HIS A 119 -3.41 12.51 -6.97
CA HIS A 119 -2.89 12.06 -5.68
C HIS A 119 -1.36 12.09 -5.69
N ALA A 120 -0.75 12.41 -4.56
CA ALA A 120 0.69 12.27 -4.42
C ALA A 120 1.07 10.80 -4.17
N ALA A 121 1.98 10.29 -4.98
CA ALA A 121 2.69 9.06 -4.65
C ALA A 121 3.88 9.37 -3.73
N PHE A 122 4.18 8.48 -2.80
CA PHE A 122 5.42 8.53 -2.04
C PHE A 122 6.47 7.61 -2.65
N PHE A 123 7.73 7.99 -2.53
CA PHE A 123 8.90 7.20 -2.93
C PHE A 123 9.99 7.41 -1.88
N ALA A 124 10.31 6.37 -1.13
CA ALA A 124 11.35 6.35 -0.10
C ALA A 124 12.40 5.31 -0.45
N THR A 125 13.66 5.58 -0.14
CA THR A 125 14.76 4.65 -0.41
C THR A 125 15.90 4.86 0.60
N LYS A 126 16.87 3.94 0.63
CA LYS A 126 18.07 4.06 1.47
C LYS A 126 18.91 5.28 1.06
N GLU A 127 19.57 5.90 2.03
CA GLU A 127 20.48 7.06 1.82
C GLU A 127 21.55 6.79 0.73
N ALA A 128 22.01 5.53 0.62
CA ALA A 128 22.96 5.10 -0.40
C ALA A 128 22.51 5.40 -1.84
N TYR A 129 21.20 5.46 -2.10
CA TYR A 129 20.60 5.68 -3.42
C TYR A 129 20.14 7.13 -3.64
N LYS A 130 20.48 8.08 -2.76
CA LYS A 130 20.02 9.48 -2.85
C LYS A 130 20.35 10.18 -4.17
N ARG A 131 21.39 9.71 -4.89
CA ARG A 131 21.79 10.23 -6.20
C ARG A 131 20.96 9.69 -7.37
N ASP A 132 20.21 8.62 -7.14
CA ASP A 132 19.39 7.93 -8.14
C ASP A 132 17.89 8.20 -7.96
N ILE A 133 17.49 8.90 -6.91
CA ILE A 133 16.08 9.24 -6.62
C ILE A 133 15.48 10.06 -7.79
N PRO A 134 14.27 9.72 -8.26
CA PRO A 134 13.53 10.53 -9.23
C PRO A 134 12.90 11.76 -8.59
N GLY A 135 12.82 12.86 -9.35
CA GLY A 135 12.12 14.07 -8.93
C GLY A 135 12.82 14.90 -7.84
N ARG A 136 12.03 15.78 -7.21
CA ARG A 136 12.50 16.84 -6.31
C ARG A 136 12.68 16.31 -4.89
N ILE A 137 13.68 16.82 -4.18
CA ILE A 137 13.92 16.56 -2.76
C ILE A 137 14.13 17.90 -2.06
N ILE A 138 13.47 18.11 -0.92
CA ILE A 138 13.70 19.28 -0.07
C ILE A 138 14.82 18.96 0.92
N GLY A 139 15.82 19.83 0.99
CA GLY A 139 16.93 19.73 1.93
C GLY A 139 17.04 20.97 2.81
N VAL A 140 17.59 20.76 4.02
CA VAL A 140 17.91 21.83 4.97
C VAL A 140 19.24 22.47 4.57
N THR A 141 19.31 23.80 4.61
CA THR A 141 20.50 24.61 4.35
C THR A 141 20.54 25.80 5.32
N LYS A 142 21.52 26.70 5.17
CA LYS A 142 21.57 28.00 5.83
C LYS A 142 21.33 29.14 4.84
N ASP A 143 20.70 30.23 5.29
CA ASP A 143 20.62 31.50 4.55
C ASP A 143 21.91 32.34 4.71
N VAL A 144 21.91 33.55 4.15
CA VAL A 144 23.06 34.48 4.23
C VAL A 144 23.41 34.92 5.65
N ASN A 145 22.46 34.83 6.59
CA ASN A 145 22.62 35.19 8.00
C ASN A 145 22.95 33.96 8.88
N GLY A 146 23.08 32.77 8.28
CA GLY A 146 23.34 31.52 9.00
C GLY A 146 22.09 30.84 9.57
N ASN A 147 20.89 31.35 9.32
CA ASN A 147 19.63 30.80 9.81
C ASN A 147 19.22 29.54 9.04
N ARG A 148 18.49 28.63 9.69
CA ARG A 148 17.96 27.41 9.05
C ARG A 148 16.98 27.78 7.93
N ALA A 149 17.23 27.25 6.74
CA ALA A 149 16.39 27.44 5.56
C ALA A 149 16.14 26.11 4.81
N LEU A 150 15.14 26.09 3.93
CA LEU A 150 14.80 24.94 3.09
C LEU A 150 15.06 25.29 1.61
N ARG A 151 15.53 24.32 0.82
CA ARG A 151 15.68 24.46 -0.64
C ARG A 151 15.48 23.13 -1.36
N MET A 152 15.30 23.20 -2.68
CA MET A 152 15.48 22.00 -3.51
C MET A 152 16.95 21.57 -3.48
N ALA A 153 17.19 20.29 -3.16
CA ALA A 153 18.50 19.70 -2.99
C ALA A 153 18.82 18.69 -4.11
N LEU A 154 20.12 18.53 -4.39
CA LEU A 154 20.62 17.57 -5.39
C LEU A 154 19.96 17.74 -6.77
N GLN A 155 19.72 18.99 -7.20
CA GLN A 155 18.99 19.30 -8.45
C GLN A 155 19.71 18.80 -9.71
N THR A 156 21.00 18.47 -9.63
CA THR A 156 21.77 17.87 -10.74
C THR A 156 21.27 16.50 -11.16
N ARG A 157 20.31 15.89 -10.45
CA ARG A 157 19.62 14.67 -10.87
C ARG A 157 18.49 14.91 -11.88
N GLU A 158 17.97 16.13 -11.93
CA GLU A 158 16.71 16.46 -12.59
C GLU A 158 16.89 16.81 -14.07
N GLN A 159 15.82 16.66 -14.86
CA GLN A 159 15.82 16.83 -16.32
C GLN A 159 16.28 18.21 -16.79
N HIS A 160 16.02 19.27 -16.01
CA HIS A 160 16.40 20.64 -16.37
C HIS A 160 17.93 20.87 -16.34
N ILE A 161 18.68 19.97 -15.70
CA ILE A 161 20.15 19.99 -15.68
C ILE A 161 20.73 18.84 -16.50
N LYS A 162 20.31 17.59 -16.24
CA LYS A 162 20.92 16.38 -16.82
C LYS A 162 20.26 15.88 -18.11
N ARG A 163 19.09 16.42 -18.49
CA ARG A 163 18.34 16.04 -19.71
C ARG A 163 18.17 14.53 -19.82
N ASP A 164 18.71 13.91 -20.86
CA ASP A 164 18.69 12.47 -21.14
C ASP A 164 19.38 11.62 -20.06
N LYS A 165 20.33 12.19 -19.31
CA LYS A 165 21.04 11.51 -18.21
C LYS A 165 20.38 11.70 -16.84
N ALA A 166 19.20 12.33 -16.79
CA ALA A 166 18.47 12.54 -15.56
C ALA A 166 17.96 11.21 -14.99
N THR A 167 17.67 11.19 -13.68
CA THR A 167 17.14 9.99 -13.02
C THR A 167 15.70 9.67 -13.41
N SER A 168 14.98 10.65 -13.96
CA SER A 168 13.62 10.52 -14.47
C SER A 168 13.27 11.71 -15.38
N ASN A 169 12.25 11.55 -16.21
CA ASN A 169 11.68 12.61 -17.04
C ASN A 169 10.67 13.50 -16.29
N ILE A 170 10.38 13.23 -15.01
CA ILE A 170 9.41 13.99 -14.21
C ILE A 170 9.82 15.46 -14.05
N CYS A 171 8.85 16.37 -14.16
CA CYS A 171 9.05 17.81 -13.95
C CYS A 171 7.96 18.40 -13.04
N THR A 172 6.72 18.41 -13.52
CA THR A 172 5.54 18.64 -12.68
C THR A 172 5.25 17.35 -11.93
N ALA A 173 5.12 17.48 -10.61
CA ALA A 173 4.75 16.40 -9.70
C ALA A 173 3.44 16.77 -8.99
N GLN A 174 3.17 16.19 -7.82
CA GLN A 174 1.92 16.35 -7.08
C GLN A 174 2.14 17.12 -5.77
N VAL A 175 2.77 18.31 -5.85
CA VAL A 175 3.21 19.07 -4.67
C VAL A 175 2.05 19.46 -3.76
N LEU A 176 0.96 20.02 -4.31
CA LEU A 176 -0.20 20.44 -3.52
C LEU A 176 -0.80 19.26 -2.73
N LEU A 177 -0.92 18.10 -3.36
CA LEU A 177 -1.51 16.91 -2.75
C LEU A 177 -0.56 16.28 -1.72
N ALA A 178 0.76 16.39 -1.92
CA ALA A 178 1.74 16.02 -0.92
C ALA A 178 1.69 16.95 0.31
N VAL A 179 1.45 18.25 0.10
CA VAL A 179 1.23 19.21 1.21
C VAL A 179 -0.03 18.85 1.98
N MET A 180 -1.14 18.57 1.30
CA MET A 180 -2.39 18.18 1.97
C MET A 180 -2.22 16.89 2.78
N ALA A 181 -1.59 15.85 2.22
CA ALA A 181 -1.32 14.61 2.95
C ALA A 181 -0.35 14.82 4.13
N GLY A 182 0.64 15.70 3.98
CA GLY A 182 1.52 16.12 5.08
C GLY A 182 0.74 16.83 6.20
N MET A 183 -0.20 17.72 5.85
CA MET A 183 -1.06 18.41 6.81
C MET A 183 -2.04 17.48 7.50
N TYR A 184 -2.56 16.45 6.80
CA TYR A 184 -3.35 15.39 7.43
C TYR A 184 -2.53 14.66 8.51
N ALA A 185 -1.28 14.30 8.22
CA ALA A 185 -0.39 13.67 9.21
C ALA A 185 -0.05 14.62 10.38
N VAL A 186 0.14 15.92 10.14
CA VAL A 186 0.32 16.94 11.19
C VAL A 186 -0.91 17.04 12.07
N TYR A 187 -2.09 17.14 11.47
CA TYR A 187 -3.36 17.34 12.19
C TYR A 187 -3.73 16.15 13.07
N HIS A 188 -3.54 14.93 12.57
CA HIS A 188 -3.87 13.72 13.33
C HIS A 188 -2.75 13.29 14.29
N GLY A 189 -1.49 13.57 13.94
CA GLY A 189 -0.33 13.05 14.65
C GLY A 189 -0.28 11.51 14.70
N PRO A 190 0.69 10.93 15.41
CA PRO A 190 0.79 9.47 15.53
C PRO A 190 -0.44 8.86 16.21
N LYS A 191 -1.00 9.52 17.24
CA LYS A 191 -2.16 8.99 17.99
C LYS A 191 -3.44 8.98 17.14
N GLY A 192 -3.72 10.04 16.39
CA GLY A 192 -4.91 10.11 15.54
C GLY A 192 -4.84 9.12 14.39
N LEU A 193 -3.68 8.99 13.75
CA LEU A 193 -3.48 7.97 12.70
C LEU A 193 -3.63 6.55 13.26
N THR A 194 -3.10 6.27 14.45
CA THR A 194 -3.30 4.98 15.14
C THR A 194 -4.77 4.72 15.43
N PHE A 195 -5.52 5.74 15.86
CA PHE A 195 -6.96 5.61 16.05
C PHE A 195 -7.70 5.27 14.74
N ILE A 196 -7.38 5.99 13.65
CA ILE A 196 -7.99 5.77 12.33
C ILE A 196 -7.67 4.37 11.82
N ALA A 197 -6.40 3.95 11.86
CA ALA A 197 -5.98 2.63 11.39
C ALA A 197 -6.67 1.50 12.18
N ASN A 198 -6.72 1.61 13.51
CA ASN A 198 -7.43 0.64 14.35
C ASN A 198 -8.93 0.62 14.06
N LYS A 199 -9.58 1.79 13.90
CA LYS A 199 -11.01 1.85 13.55
C LYS A 199 -11.29 1.11 12.24
N VAL A 200 -10.48 1.35 11.21
CA VAL A 200 -10.59 0.69 9.90
C VAL A 200 -10.40 -0.82 10.04
N HIS A 201 -9.34 -1.25 10.71
CA HIS A 201 -9.04 -2.67 10.92
C HIS A 201 -10.16 -3.37 11.70
N ASN A 202 -10.56 -2.84 12.86
CA ASN A 202 -11.60 -3.44 13.70
C ASN A 202 -12.95 -3.49 12.98
N THR A 203 -13.24 -2.53 12.10
CA THR A 203 -14.46 -2.57 11.27
C THR A 203 -14.38 -3.70 10.23
N ALA A 204 -13.23 -3.86 9.56
CA ALA A 204 -13.01 -4.98 8.64
C ALA A 204 -13.12 -6.34 9.35
N VAL A 205 -12.56 -6.45 10.55
CA VAL A 205 -12.66 -7.66 11.39
C VAL A 205 -14.11 -7.96 11.77
N ALA A 206 -14.86 -6.96 12.25
CA ALA A 206 -16.26 -7.14 12.61
C ALA A 206 -17.11 -7.59 11.41
N ILE A 207 -16.87 -7.02 10.23
CA ILE A 207 -17.54 -7.44 8.99
C ILE A 207 -17.16 -8.89 8.64
N SER A 208 -15.87 -9.23 8.66
CA SER A 208 -15.39 -10.58 8.36
C SER A 208 -16.03 -11.62 9.28
N ASN A 209 -15.95 -11.41 10.61
CA ASN A 209 -16.49 -12.35 11.60
C ASN A 209 -18.01 -12.58 11.42
N ASN A 210 -18.77 -11.55 11.05
CA ASN A 210 -20.22 -11.69 10.83
C ASN A 210 -20.55 -12.34 9.48
N ILE A 211 -19.79 -12.04 8.43
CA ILE A 211 -19.91 -12.73 7.14
C ILE A 211 -19.57 -14.22 7.28
N GLU A 212 -18.58 -14.59 8.10
CA GLU A 212 -18.26 -16.01 8.38
C GLU A 212 -19.38 -16.73 9.14
N LYS A 213 -20.05 -16.08 10.10
CA LYS A 213 -21.24 -16.63 10.77
C LYS A 213 -22.40 -16.90 9.80
N LEU A 214 -22.47 -16.16 8.68
CA LEU A 214 -23.42 -16.41 7.61
C LEU A 214 -23.03 -17.60 6.71
N GLY A 215 -21.86 -18.22 6.93
CA GLY A 215 -21.40 -19.41 6.24
C GLY A 215 -20.53 -19.14 5.02
N TYR A 216 -20.12 -17.88 4.81
CA TYR A 216 -19.10 -17.56 3.82
C TYR A 216 -17.70 -17.82 4.36
N LYS A 217 -16.73 -18.01 3.47
CA LYS A 217 -15.33 -18.22 3.83
C LYS A 217 -14.52 -16.95 3.57
N GLN A 218 -13.81 -16.46 4.58
CA GLN A 218 -12.72 -15.51 4.40
C GLN A 218 -11.48 -16.25 3.88
N ASN A 219 -10.90 -15.76 2.78
CA ASN A 219 -9.75 -16.36 2.14
C ASN A 219 -8.43 -15.87 2.72
N ASN A 220 -8.38 -14.63 3.22
CA ASN A 220 -7.18 -14.06 3.80
C ASN A 220 -6.96 -14.60 5.22
N THR A 221 -5.76 -15.12 5.48
CA THR A 221 -5.36 -15.50 6.85
C THR A 221 -4.90 -14.29 7.68
N SER A 222 -4.51 -13.21 7.00
CA SER A 222 -4.12 -11.94 7.60
C SER A 222 -4.48 -10.79 6.67
N PHE A 223 -5.03 -9.71 7.21
CA PHE A 223 -5.44 -8.53 6.45
C PHE A 223 -5.38 -7.26 7.31
N PHE A 224 -5.29 -6.11 6.65
CA PHE A 224 -5.49 -4.81 7.29
C PHE A 224 -6.95 -4.35 7.16
N ASP A 225 -7.38 -3.99 5.95
CA ASP A 225 -8.71 -3.41 5.70
C ASP A 225 -9.49 -4.11 4.58
N THR A 226 -8.84 -5.04 3.89
CA THR A 226 -9.36 -5.65 2.67
C THR A 226 -9.63 -7.13 2.89
N LEU A 227 -10.85 -7.53 2.61
CA LEU A 227 -11.39 -8.88 2.80
C LEU A 227 -11.57 -9.55 1.45
N SER A 228 -11.27 -10.85 1.36
CA SER A 228 -11.54 -11.68 0.18
C SER A 228 -12.50 -12.81 0.57
N ILE A 229 -13.75 -12.74 0.11
CA ILE A 229 -14.81 -13.65 0.53
C ILE A 229 -15.13 -14.61 -0.62
N THR A 230 -15.12 -15.91 -0.36
CA THR A 230 -15.65 -16.91 -1.30
C THR A 230 -17.19 -16.82 -1.32
N ALA A 231 -17.75 -16.36 -2.43
CA ALA A 231 -19.19 -16.18 -2.64
C ALA A 231 -19.52 -16.08 -4.14
N GLU A 232 -20.76 -16.41 -4.54
CA GLU A 232 -21.22 -16.24 -5.91
C GLU A 232 -21.29 -14.75 -6.29
N ALA A 233 -20.34 -14.28 -7.09
CA ALA A 233 -20.12 -12.86 -7.35
C ALA A 233 -21.33 -12.19 -8.01
N SER A 234 -21.97 -12.86 -8.97
CA SER A 234 -23.18 -12.37 -9.66
C SER A 234 -24.33 -12.07 -8.70
N LYS A 235 -24.57 -12.99 -7.76
CA LYS A 235 -25.64 -12.87 -6.77
C LYS A 235 -25.37 -11.72 -5.80
N ILE A 236 -24.16 -11.67 -5.24
CA ILE A 236 -23.76 -10.60 -4.32
C ILE A 236 -23.80 -9.24 -5.01
N LYS A 237 -23.34 -9.16 -6.26
CA LYS A 237 -23.36 -7.92 -7.05
C LYS A 237 -24.77 -7.37 -7.25
N SER A 238 -25.71 -8.22 -7.66
CA SER A 238 -27.09 -7.78 -7.90
C SER A 238 -27.76 -7.22 -6.64
N ILE A 239 -27.42 -7.76 -5.46
CA ILE A 239 -27.94 -7.26 -4.17
C ILE A 239 -27.19 -5.99 -3.76
N ALA A 240 -25.85 -5.99 -3.82
CA ALA A 240 -25.03 -4.83 -3.45
C ALA A 240 -25.41 -3.56 -4.24
N GLU A 241 -25.66 -3.69 -5.54
CA GLU A 241 -26.06 -2.56 -6.40
C GLU A 241 -27.44 -1.98 -5.99
N LYS A 242 -28.38 -2.81 -5.52
CA LYS A 242 -29.66 -2.32 -4.96
C LYS A 242 -29.46 -1.52 -3.68
N HIS A 243 -28.43 -1.86 -2.91
CA HIS A 243 -28.00 -1.12 -1.71
C HIS A 243 -27.05 0.05 -2.03
N GLN A 244 -26.77 0.32 -3.30
CA GLN A 244 -25.81 1.36 -3.74
C GLN A 244 -24.38 1.14 -3.21
N VAL A 245 -23.99 -0.12 -3.01
CA VAL A 245 -22.65 -0.53 -2.58
C VAL A 245 -21.90 -1.18 -3.74
N ASN A 246 -20.64 -0.80 -3.91
CA ASN A 246 -19.74 -1.41 -4.91
C ASN A 246 -18.68 -2.27 -4.21
N PHE A 247 -18.59 -3.53 -4.60
CA PHE A 247 -17.46 -4.40 -4.28
C PHE A 247 -16.61 -4.67 -5.51
N PHE A 248 -15.45 -5.29 -5.31
CA PHE A 248 -14.61 -5.79 -6.39
C PHE A 248 -14.88 -7.29 -6.61
N TYR A 249 -15.02 -7.69 -7.87
CA TYR A 249 -15.35 -9.07 -8.27
C TYR A 249 -14.24 -9.58 -9.19
N PRO A 250 -13.13 -10.12 -8.64
CA PRO A 250 -12.00 -10.57 -9.45
C PRO A 250 -12.32 -11.79 -10.33
N ASP A 251 -13.28 -12.61 -9.91
CA ASP A 251 -13.76 -13.80 -10.62
C ASP A 251 -15.22 -14.11 -10.23
N ALA A 252 -15.75 -15.25 -10.70
CA ALA A 252 -17.13 -15.65 -10.48
C ALA A 252 -17.47 -16.06 -9.03
N ASN A 253 -16.47 -16.42 -8.23
CA ASN A 253 -16.62 -17.06 -6.91
C ASN A 253 -15.97 -16.25 -5.77
N THR A 254 -15.49 -15.05 -6.05
CA THR A 254 -14.79 -14.20 -5.08
C THR A 254 -15.39 -12.80 -5.08
N VAL A 255 -15.63 -12.28 -3.88
CA VAL A 255 -16.00 -10.89 -3.63
C VAL A 255 -14.96 -10.26 -2.72
N THR A 256 -14.33 -9.20 -3.19
CA THR A 256 -13.34 -8.44 -2.42
C THR A 256 -13.93 -7.10 -2.00
N LEU A 257 -13.74 -6.73 -0.75
CA LEU A 257 -14.21 -5.46 -0.19
C LEU A 257 -13.11 -4.82 0.67
N SER A 258 -12.92 -3.51 0.50
CA SER A 258 -11.93 -2.71 1.23
C SER A 258 -12.61 -1.66 2.09
N ILE A 259 -12.32 -1.71 3.39
CA ILE A 259 -12.89 -0.82 4.39
C ILE A 259 -12.04 0.45 4.50
N ASN A 260 -12.67 1.59 4.74
CA ASN A 260 -11.95 2.87 4.82
C ASN A 260 -12.41 3.70 6.02
N GLU A 261 -11.79 4.87 6.21
CA GLU A 261 -12.00 5.74 7.36
C GLU A 261 -13.47 6.17 7.55
N THR A 262 -14.21 6.32 6.44
CA THR A 262 -15.60 6.79 6.43
C THR A 262 -16.61 5.70 6.79
N THR A 263 -16.23 4.43 6.69
CA THR A 263 -17.11 3.30 7.04
C THR A 263 -17.48 3.39 8.51
N ASN A 264 -18.77 3.54 8.78
CA ASN A 264 -19.35 3.56 10.11
C ASN A 264 -20.14 2.27 10.40
N LEU A 265 -20.73 2.15 11.60
CA LEU A 265 -21.48 0.95 11.99
C LEU A 265 -22.71 0.69 11.11
N LYS A 266 -23.38 1.74 10.61
CA LYS A 266 -24.50 1.57 9.67
C LYS A 266 -23.99 0.94 8.37
N ASP A 267 -22.91 1.48 7.80
CA ASP A 267 -22.34 0.94 6.55
C ASP A 267 -21.87 -0.50 6.72
N ALA A 268 -21.24 -0.82 7.87
CA ALA A 268 -20.82 -2.18 8.19
C ALA A 268 -22.02 -3.14 8.28
N ASN A 269 -23.12 -2.72 8.89
CA ASN A 269 -24.36 -3.49 8.95
C ASN A 269 -25.01 -3.64 7.57
N ASP A 270 -24.98 -2.60 6.73
CA ASP A 270 -25.48 -2.66 5.35
C ASP A 270 -24.68 -3.69 4.53
N ILE A 271 -23.36 -3.75 4.71
CA ILE A 271 -22.50 -4.78 4.10
C ILE A 271 -22.91 -6.17 4.58
N VAL A 272 -23.02 -6.41 5.89
CA VAL A 272 -23.42 -7.73 6.41
C VAL A 272 -24.82 -8.13 5.92
N ALA A 273 -25.75 -7.19 5.84
CA ALA A 273 -27.11 -7.43 5.34
C ALA A 273 -27.12 -7.91 3.87
N ILE A 274 -26.27 -7.34 3.00
CA ILE A 274 -26.12 -7.81 1.61
C ILE A 274 -25.73 -9.29 1.56
N PHE A 275 -24.76 -9.70 2.37
CA PHE A 275 -24.34 -11.09 2.45
C PHE A 275 -25.40 -11.99 3.09
N ALA A 276 -26.15 -11.49 4.09
CA ALA A 276 -27.23 -12.22 4.74
C ALA A 276 -28.40 -12.50 3.78
N GLU A 277 -28.85 -11.48 3.03
CA GLU A 277 -29.87 -11.61 1.99
C GLU A 277 -29.43 -12.63 0.94
N ALA A 278 -28.18 -12.54 0.47
CA ALA A 278 -27.64 -13.48 -0.49
C ALA A 278 -27.58 -14.92 0.06
N ALA A 279 -27.41 -15.10 1.37
CA ALA A 279 -27.44 -16.40 2.03
C ALA A 279 -28.86 -16.89 2.36
N GLY A 280 -29.89 -16.04 2.21
CA GLY A 280 -31.24 -16.34 2.69
C GLY A 280 -31.32 -16.46 4.22
N LYS A 281 -30.50 -15.71 4.94
CA LYS A 281 -30.40 -15.72 6.41
C LYS A 281 -30.77 -14.35 6.99
N ASP A 282 -31.16 -14.35 8.26
CA ASP A 282 -31.36 -13.11 9.01
C ASP A 282 -30.03 -12.39 9.25
N THR A 283 -30.05 -11.07 9.16
CA THR A 283 -28.88 -10.22 9.43
C THR A 283 -28.56 -10.22 10.92
N ILE A 284 -27.30 -10.49 11.26
CA ILE A 284 -26.77 -10.31 12.62
C ILE A 284 -26.19 -8.90 12.71
N ALA A 285 -26.80 -8.06 13.55
CA ALA A 285 -26.37 -6.68 13.70
C ALA A 285 -25.03 -6.58 14.46
N ILE A 286 -24.09 -5.84 13.89
CA ILE A 286 -22.86 -5.39 14.55
C ILE A 286 -23.24 -4.27 15.50
N THR A 287 -23.21 -4.55 16.80
CA THR A 287 -23.49 -3.56 17.86
C THR A 287 -22.22 -2.97 18.46
N THR A 288 -21.12 -3.72 18.44
CA THR A 288 -19.81 -3.30 18.94
C THR A 288 -18.70 -3.75 17.98
N LEU A 289 -17.62 -2.97 17.91
CA LEU A 289 -16.42 -3.36 17.19
C LEU A 289 -15.53 -4.19 18.11
N GLU A 290 -15.31 -5.45 17.75
CA GLU A 290 -14.36 -6.32 18.43
C GLU A 290 -12.93 -5.83 18.15
N THR A 291 -12.08 -5.84 19.18
CA THR A 291 -10.65 -5.57 19.08
C THR A 291 -9.91 -6.89 18.92
N SER A 292 -10.00 -7.51 17.74
CA SER A 292 -9.18 -8.66 17.39
C SER A 292 -8.18 -8.25 16.31
N ASN A 293 -6.92 -8.68 16.44
CA ASN A 293 -5.87 -8.34 15.51
C ASN A 293 -5.56 -9.54 14.61
N TYR A 294 -5.81 -9.40 13.31
CA TYR A 294 -5.52 -10.43 12.30
C TYR A 294 -4.14 -10.25 11.65
N ILE A 295 -3.29 -9.37 12.18
CA ILE A 295 -1.91 -9.17 11.72
C ILE A 295 -0.96 -10.03 12.59
N PRO A 296 -0.14 -10.92 12.00
CA PRO A 296 0.87 -11.69 12.73
C PRO A 296 1.80 -10.80 13.54
N GLU A 297 2.13 -11.21 14.77
CA GLU A 297 3.02 -10.44 15.67
C GLU A 297 4.35 -10.05 15.01
N SER A 298 4.92 -10.92 14.17
CA SER A 298 6.17 -10.65 13.44
C SER A 298 6.09 -9.49 12.44
N LEU A 299 4.87 -9.11 12.03
CA LEU A 299 4.59 -8.05 11.07
C LEU A 299 3.89 -6.84 11.71
N GLN A 300 3.53 -6.92 12.99
CA GLN A 300 2.96 -5.79 13.71
C GLN A 300 4.02 -4.70 13.93
N ARG A 301 3.60 -3.45 13.79
CA ARG A 301 4.47 -2.30 13.99
C ARG A 301 4.85 -2.19 15.46
N THR A 302 6.15 -2.13 15.72
CA THR A 302 6.72 -1.82 17.04
C THR A 302 7.50 -0.52 17.03
N SER A 303 7.84 -0.01 15.85
CA SER A 303 8.62 1.21 15.68
C SER A 303 7.78 2.49 15.79
N ASP A 304 8.32 3.49 16.47
CA ASP A 304 7.72 4.83 16.51
C ASP A 304 7.67 5.48 15.11
N PHE A 305 6.72 6.40 14.93
CA PHE A 305 6.60 7.26 13.75
C PHE A 305 6.11 8.65 14.15
N LEU A 306 6.40 9.63 13.30
CA LEU A 306 5.97 11.02 13.50
C LEU A 306 6.37 11.57 14.87
N SER A 307 7.59 11.26 15.32
CA SER A 307 8.12 11.67 16.63
C SER A 307 8.63 13.12 16.70
N LEU A 308 8.67 13.82 15.55
CA LEU A 308 9.06 15.23 15.52
C LEU A 308 7.93 16.12 16.07
N ASP A 309 8.29 17.23 16.70
CA ASP A 309 7.37 18.17 17.34
C ASP A 309 6.23 18.64 16.44
N ILE A 310 6.50 18.83 15.13
CA ILE A 310 5.50 19.28 14.15
C ILE A 310 4.29 18.35 14.04
N PHE A 311 4.40 17.08 14.43
CA PHE A 311 3.29 16.12 14.42
C PHE A 311 2.62 15.93 15.79
N ASN A 312 3.08 16.65 16.81
CA ASN A 312 2.66 16.50 18.20
C ASN A 312 2.34 17.85 18.86
N SER A 313 2.08 18.88 18.06
CA SER A 313 1.77 20.25 18.49
C SER A 313 0.30 20.59 18.33
#